data_AF-A0A8T3UR96-F1
#
_entry.id   AF-A0A8T3UR96-F1
#
_cell.length_a   1.000
_cell.length_b   1.000
_cell.length_c   1.000
_cell.angle_alpha   90.00
_cell.angle_beta   90.00
_cell.angle_gamma   90.00
#
_symmetry.space_group_name_H-M   'P 1'
#
loop_
_entity.id
_entity.type
_entity.pdbx_description
1 polymer ?
#
loop_
_entity_poly.entity_id
_entity_poly.type
_entity_poly.pdbx_seq_one_letter_code
_entity_poly.pdbx_strand_id
1 'polypeptide(L)'
;MLKGRYQASLEFLTTYGWAIAVVILVLAILFSTGILSFSSSVPNSISGFSSTPVSSAAADLTALEMSIGNNVGQPINITGIIINSSGRSYSNFSCQNNYIYPGQSTICRISGSFSDPAYIAAEILYKIPPNNKVQLSSIGSLIIHLSNSKMVTTTKFTETGLPPGTSWNVVYDGMTYSSTTTSITFFTGSGNYSYTIPNIVASSGYGCKTRYNPNPSSNMLTAGSNLPVTFTNLSGCKMYVINYFSNTTQMIYTLNNTIGATMSSGRYPQGLAIAPNGNRVYIANGYIGTGGNTTTIIYTANNTVGTNISLYQSPGSLVITPNGNEVYIANSKGGLKMLYTANNTVGANISSGSNVASLAITPNGKKLYMARWTPDTVAMLYTANNTVGANLTFGVHASGVATAPNGNIVYETSDGSHRVSAIYTANTSIKANISVFPGPYSIAITPNGLRAYASNWAGNTVSMIYTANNTVGTNITVGSDPRGVTITPNGKRVYVAIYSKNLISMIYTANNTVGTNITVGSGPQWVAVGNINGGG
;
A
#
# COMPACT_ATOMS: atom_id res chain seq x y z
N MET A 1 -75.56 -56.23 -13.66
CA MET A 1 -74.62 -56.03 -12.53
C MET A 1 -74.09 -54.60 -12.35
N LEU A 2 -74.39 -53.63 -13.23
CA LEU A 2 -73.96 -52.22 -13.05
C LEU A 2 -74.98 -51.29 -12.37
N LYS A 3 -76.26 -51.69 -12.24
CA LYS A 3 -77.30 -50.87 -11.58
C LYS A 3 -77.28 -50.97 -10.04
N GLY A 4 -76.80 -52.08 -9.47
CA GLY A 4 -76.78 -52.29 -8.00
C GLY A 4 -75.62 -51.63 -7.25
N ARG A 5 -74.50 -51.29 -7.93
CA ARG A 5 -73.32 -50.68 -7.28
C ARG A 5 -73.45 -49.16 -7.08
N TYR A 6 -74.28 -48.48 -7.86
CA TYR A 6 -74.54 -47.04 -7.71
C TYR A 6 -75.53 -46.71 -6.59
N GLN A 7 -76.46 -47.62 -6.26
CA GLN A 7 -77.42 -47.41 -5.17
C GLN A 7 -76.75 -47.49 -3.79
N ALA A 8 -75.87 -48.48 -3.58
CA ALA A 8 -75.15 -48.66 -2.31
C ALA A 8 -74.16 -47.51 -2.00
N SER A 9 -73.58 -46.89 -3.03
CA SER A 9 -72.65 -45.76 -2.87
C SER A 9 -73.37 -44.43 -2.61
N LEU A 10 -74.57 -44.24 -3.17
CA LEU A 10 -75.43 -43.10 -2.83
C LEU A 10 -76.01 -43.21 -1.40
N GLU A 11 -76.39 -44.40 -0.96
CA GLU A 11 -76.85 -44.64 0.42
C GLU A 11 -75.73 -44.42 1.45
N PHE A 12 -74.48 -44.78 1.13
CA PHE A 12 -73.34 -44.52 2.01
C PHE A 12 -73.04 -43.01 2.16
N LEU A 13 -73.09 -42.26 1.06
CA LEU A 13 -72.87 -40.80 1.08
C LEU A 13 -74.01 -40.04 1.77
N THR A 14 -75.25 -40.49 1.62
CA THR A 14 -76.41 -39.86 2.30
C THR A 14 -76.49 -40.23 3.78
N THR A 15 -76.05 -41.43 4.17
CA THR A 15 -76.10 -41.91 5.57
C THR A 15 -74.89 -41.47 6.40
N TYR A 16 -73.68 -41.38 5.80
CA TYR A 16 -72.42 -41.10 6.53
C TYR A 16 -71.66 -39.85 6.04
N GLY A 17 -72.07 -39.23 4.93
CA GLY A 17 -71.40 -38.04 4.39
C GLY A 17 -71.43 -36.84 5.36
N TRP A 18 -72.51 -36.71 6.15
CA TRP A 18 -72.62 -35.69 7.19
C TRP A 18 -71.64 -35.95 8.35
N ALA A 19 -71.39 -37.21 8.73
CA ALA A 19 -70.45 -37.55 9.79
C ALA A 19 -69.00 -37.23 9.38
N ILE A 20 -68.63 -37.47 8.12
CA ILE A 20 -67.32 -37.10 7.57
C ILE A 20 -67.16 -35.57 7.50
N ALA A 21 -68.21 -34.85 7.07
CA ALA A 21 -68.22 -33.40 7.05
C ALA A 21 -68.09 -32.81 8.47
N VAL A 22 -68.75 -33.40 9.47
CA VAL A 22 -68.64 -32.99 10.88
C VAL A 22 -67.23 -33.27 11.41
N VAL A 23 -66.60 -34.40 11.11
CA VAL A 23 -65.22 -34.68 11.53
C VAL A 23 -64.23 -33.68 10.90
N ILE A 24 -64.41 -33.34 9.61
CA ILE A 24 -63.56 -32.35 8.94
C ILE A 24 -63.80 -30.96 9.52
N LEU A 25 -65.05 -30.59 9.81
CA LEU A 25 -65.40 -29.30 10.41
C LEU A 25 -64.85 -29.19 11.84
N VAL A 26 -64.94 -30.25 12.64
CA VAL A 26 -64.38 -30.32 13.99
C VAL A 26 -62.86 -30.24 13.95
N LEU A 27 -62.18 -30.94 13.03
CA LEU A 27 -60.73 -30.80 12.85
C LEU A 27 -60.36 -29.38 12.42
N ALA A 28 -61.09 -28.78 11.48
CA ALA A 28 -60.85 -27.40 11.04
C ALA A 28 -61.08 -26.36 12.15
N ILE A 29 -62.10 -26.55 12.99
CA ILE A 29 -62.36 -25.72 14.18
C ILE A 29 -61.28 -25.94 15.23
N LEU A 30 -60.83 -27.17 15.48
CA LEU A 30 -59.74 -27.47 16.41
C LEU A 30 -58.40 -26.87 15.96
N PHE A 31 -58.16 -26.76 14.63
CA PHE A 31 -57.00 -26.05 14.07
C PHE A 31 -57.15 -24.53 14.14
N SER A 32 -58.34 -23.98 13.86
CA SER A 32 -58.56 -22.52 13.86
C SER A 32 -58.67 -21.91 15.25
N THR A 33 -59.08 -22.71 16.25
CA THR A 33 -59.13 -22.32 17.68
C THR A 33 -57.82 -22.61 18.43
N GLY A 34 -56.83 -23.22 17.77
CA GLY A 34 -55.52 -23.51 18.36
C GLY A 34 -55.49 -24.65 19.37
N ILE A 35 -56.57 -25.44 19.49
CA ILE A 35 -56.67 -26.58 20.42
C ILE A 35 -55.79 -27.75 19.96
N LEU A 36 -55.58 -27.91 18.64
CA LEU A 36 -54.55 -28.77 18.06
C LEU A 36 -53.42 -27.92 17.48
N SER A 37 -52.34 -27.75 18.24
CA SER A 37 -51.08 -27.17 17.75
C SER A 37 -49.96 -28.21 17.83
N PHE A 38 -49.32 -28.52 16.71
CA PHE A 38 -48.00 -29.16 16.74
C PHE A 38 -46.94 -28.09 17.05
N SER A 39 -46.70 -27.82 18.34
CA SER A 39 -45.50 -27.11 18.74
C SER A 39 -44.33 -28.09 18.75
N SER A 40 -43.66 -28.28 17.60
CA SER A 40 -42.30 -28.82 17.63
C SER A 40 -41.37 -27.71 18.10
N SER A 41 -41.16 -27.61 19.42
CA SER A 41 -40.04 -26.86 19.95
C SER A 41 -38.77 -27.48 19.38
N VAL A 42 -38.15 -26.82 18.40
CA VAL A 42 -36.80 -27.18 17.97
C VAL A 42 -35.90 -27.00 19.18
N PRO A 43 -35.10 -28.01 19.58
CA PRO A 43 -34.13 -27.82 20.65
C PRO A 43 -33.22 -26.64 20.30
N ASN A 44 -33.13 -25.64 21.19
CA ASN A 44 -32.20 -24.52 21.03
C ASN A 44 -30.81 -24.81 21.61
N SER A 45 -30.66 -25.99 22.23
CA SER A 45 -29.39 -26.49 22.75
C SER A 45 -29.36 -28.00 22.71
N ILE A 46 -28.16 -28.56 22.55
CA ILE A 46 -27.90 -30.01 22.62
C ILE A 46 -26.71 -30.26 23.51
N SER A 47 -26.90 -31.15 24.49
CA SER A 47 -25.94 -31.59 25.49
C SER A 47 -25.56 -33.06 25.29
N GLY A 48 -24.40 -33.48 25.80
CA GLY A 48 -24.08 -34.91 25.95
C GLY A 48 -23.11 -35.48 24.91
N PHE A 49 -22.22 -34.66 24.37
CA PHE A 49 -21.13 -35.16 23.54
C PHE A 49 -20.07 -35.87 24.39
N SER A 50 -19.67 -37.07 24.00
CA SER A 50 -18.46 -37.71 24.50
C SER A 50 -17.32 -37.47 23.50
N SER A 51 -16.26 -36.81 23.94
CA SER A 51 -14.99 -36.85 23.23
C SER A 51 -14.20 -38.05 23.72
N THR A 52 -13.40 -38.66 22.85
CA THR A 52 -12.27 -39.46 23.32
C THR A 52 -11.41 -38.58 24.23
N PRO A 53 -10.97 -39.06 25.42
CA PRO A 53 -10.10 -38.28 26.29
C PRO A 53 -8.92 -37.76 25.49
N VAL A 54 -8.72 -36.43 25.48
CA VAL A 54 -7.54 -35.86 24.82
C VAL A 54 -6.38 -36.02 25.79
N SER A 55 -5.63 -37.12 25.64
CA SER A 55 -4.41 -37.32 26.42
C SER A 55 -3.41 -36.24 26.04
N SER A 56 -3.08 -35.38 27.00
CA SER A 56 -1.99 -34.43 26.84
C SER A 56 -1.35 -34.15 28.19
N ALA A 57 -0.03 -34.28 28.24
CA ALA A 57 0.79 -34.09 29.44
C ALA A 57 1.35 -32.66 29.55
N ALA A 58 0.88 -31.73 28.72
CA ALA A 58 1.43 -30.38 28.61
C ALA A 58 0.66 -29.39 29.52
N ALA A 59 1.40 -28.65 30.34
CA ALA A 59 0.86 -27.72 31.34
C ALA A 59 0.21 -26.43 30.76
N ASP A 60 0.34 -26.17 29.45
CA ASP A 60 0.05 -24.86 28.83
C ASP A 60 -1.01 -24.89 27.72
N LEU A 61 -1.98 -25.80 27.81
CA LEU A 61 -3.08 -25.90 26.84
C LEU A 61 -4.11 -24.78 27.07
N THR A 62 -4.30 -23.95 26.05
CA THR A 62 -5.06 -22.69 26.16
C THR A 62 -6.33 -22.68 25.31
N ALA A 63 -6.53 -23.68 24.46
CA ALA A 63 -7.75 -23.82 23.68
C ALA A 63 -8.07 -25.29 23.33
N LEU A 64 -9.37 -25.55 23.13
CA LEU A 64 -9.86 -26.77 22.52
C LEU A 64 -10.28 -26.45 21.08
N GLU A 65 -9.70 -27.14 20.11
CA GLU A 65 -10.14 -27.11 18.71
C GLU A 65 -11.05 -28.31 18.43
N MET A 66 -12.17 -28.07 17.77
CA MET A 66 -13.16 -29.07 17.41
C MET A 66 -13.68 -28.86 16.00
N SER A 67 -13.91 -29.95 15.28
CA SER A 67 -14.68 -29.95 14.04
C SER A 67 -16.16 -30.12 14.38
N ILE A 68 -17.02 -29.26 13.82
CA ILE A 68 -18.48 -29.34 13.95
C ILE A 68 -19.06 -29.59 12.57
N GLY A 69 -19.58 -30.80 12.34
CA GLY A 69 -20.26 -31.18 11.10
C GLY A 69 -21.78 -30.98 11.17
N ASN A 70 -22.39 -30.56 10.06
CA ASN A 70 -23.83 -30.52 9.90
C ASN A 70 -24.33 -31.70 9.05
N ASN A 71 -24.89 -32.71 9.70
CA ASN A 71 -25.53 -33.86 9.05
C ASN A 71 -27.06 -33.72 8.96
N VAL A 72 -27.61 -32.55 9.26
CA VAL A 72 -29.04 -32.26 9.09
C VAL A 72 -29.29 -31.91 7.62
N GLY A 73 -30.47 -32.27 7.10
CA GLY A 73 -30.93 -31.84 5.78
C GLY A 73 -31.21 -30.33 5.65
N GLN A 74 -30.80 -29.48 6.61
CA GLN A 74 -30.99 -28.03 6.60
C GLN A 74 -29.76 -27.28 7.16
N PRO A 75 -29.51 -26.02 6.76
CA PRO A 75 -28.42 -25.21 7.32
C PRO A 75 -28.61 -24.90 8.82
N ILE A 76 -27.50 -24.86 9.56
CA ILE A 76 -27.47 -24.48 10.98
C ILE A 76 -26.62 -23.23 11.19
N ASN A 77 -27.01 -22.38 12.15
CA ASN A 77 -26.21 -21.25 12.60
C ASN A 77 -25.78 -21.47 14.06
N ILE A 78 -24.47 -21.63 14.30
CA ILE A 78 -23.90 -21.71 15.64
C ILE A 78 -23.99 -20.34 16.29
N THR A 79 -24.70 -20.26 17.41
CA THR A 79 -24.88 -19.03 18.20
C THR A 79 -24.11 -19.05 19.51
N GLY A 80 -23.67 -20.23 19.95
CA GLY A 80 -22.98 -20.42 21.21
C GLY A 80 -22.36 -21.81 21.28
N ILE A 81 -21.24 -21.93 21.98
CA ILE A 81 -20.70 -23.21 22.44
C ILE A 81 -20.31 -23.02 23.91
N ILE A 82 -20.80 -23.90 24.78
CA ILE A 82 -20.46 -23.96 26.19
C ILE A 82 -19.75 -25.28 26.43
N ILE A 83 -18.58 -25.25 27.05
CA ILE A 83 -17.87 -26.45 27.47
C ILE A 83 -17.78 -26.47 28.99
N ASN A 84 -18.20 -27.57 29.60
CA ASN A 84 -18.00 -27.85 31.01
C ASN A 84 -16.88 -28.89 31.15
N SER A 85 -15.83 -28.53 31.89
CA SER A 85 -14.70 -29.44 32.17
C SER A 85 -14.21 -29.20 33.60
N SER A 86 -14.14 -30.30 34.38
CA SER A 86 -13.66 -30.32 35.77
C SER A 86 -14.25 -29.22 36.67
N GLY A 87 -15.57 -28.98 36.54
CA GLY A 87 -16.32 -28.00 37.33
C GLY A 87 -16.23 -26.54 36.83
N ARG A 88 -15.60 -26.28 35.68
CA ARG A 88 -15.55 -24.95 35.03
C ARG A 88 -16.31 -24.93 33.72
N SER A 89 -16.96 -23.81 33.43
CA SER A 89 -17.66 -23.55 32.17
C SER A 89 -16.88 -22.56 31.29
N TYR A 90 -16.71 -22.88 30.01
CA TYR A 90 -16.04 -22.08 29.01
C TYR A 90 -17.02 -21.73 27.89
N SER A 91 -17.23 -20.46 27.61
CA SER A 91 -18.17 -19.98 26.59
C SER A 91 -17.54 -19.05 25.55
N ASN A 92 -16.22 -18.81 25.64
CA ASN A 92 -15.50 -17.96 24.71
C ASN A 92 -15.09 -18.77 23.47
N PHE A 93 -15.98 -18.83 22.48
CA PHE A 93 -15.80 -19.61 21.27
C PHE A 93 -15.59 -18.73 20.03
N SER A 94 -14.89 -19.27 19.03
CA SER A 94 -14.85 -18.74 17.68
C SER A 94 -14.90 -19.87 16.67
N CYS A 95 -15.67 -19.72 15.60
CA CYS A 95 -15.70 -20.67 14.48
C CYS A 95 -15.22 -19.99 13.21
N GLN A 96 -14.59 -20.74 12.30
CA GLN A 96 -14.23 -20.23 10.97
C GLN A 96 -15.46 -19.75 10.21
N ASN A 97 -16.53 -20.54 10.26
CA ASN A 97 -17.86 -20.18 9.78
C ASN A 97 -18.89 -20.56 10.83
N ASN A 98 -19.77 -19.64 11.20
CA ASN A 98 -20.89 -19.91 12.12
C ASN A 98 -22.07 -20.59 11.40
N TYR A 99 -22.19 -20.39 10.09
CA TYR A 99 -23.23 -20.98 9.24
C TYR A 99 -22.71 -22.23 8.54
N ILE A 100 -23.40 -23.35 8.67
CA ILE A 100 -22.96 -24.65 8.14
C ILE A 100 -24.09 -25.26 7.32
N TYR A 101 -23.87 -25.51 6.03
CA TYR A 101 -24.84 -26.18 5.16
C TYR A 101 -24.81 -27.72 5.36
N PRO A 102 -25.87 -28.44 4.94
CA PRO A 102 -25.90 -29.91 4.99
C PRO A 102 -24.65 -30.53 4.35
N GLY A 103 -24.02 -31.47 5.05
CA GLY A 103 -22.80 -32.18 4.63
C GLY A 103 -21.50 -31.39 4.80
N GLN A 104 -21.54 -30.14 5.29
CA GLN A 104 -20.34 -29.34 5.57
C GLN A 104 -19.91 -29.46 7.03
N SER A 105 -18.66 -29.08 7.29
CA SER A 105 -18.14 -28.88 8.64
C SER A 105 -17.47 -27.52 8.79
N THR A 106 -17.35 -27.06 10.03
CA THR A 106 -16.59 -25.87 10.41
C THR A 106 -15.64 -26.22 11.54
N ILE A 107 -14.51 -25.53 11.63
CA ILE A 107 -13.61 -25.64 12.78
C ILE A 107 -14.00 -24.56 13.78
N CYS A 108 -14.33 -24.99 15.00
CA CYS A 108 -14.60 -24.12 16.13
C CYS A 108 -13.51 -24.28 17.20
N ARG A 109 -13.26 -23.22 17.96
CA ARG A 109 -12.29 -23.17 19.03
C ARG A 109 -12.91 -22.54 20.26
N ILE A 110 -12.60 -23.08 21.43
CA ILE A 110 -12.89 -22.44 22.72
C ILE A 110 -11.58 -22.17 23.45
N SER A 111 -11.39 -20.94 23.91
CA SER A 111 -10.23 -20.55 24.71
C SER A 111 -10.48 -20.77 26.20
N GLY A 112 -9.51 -21.35 26.91
CA GLY A 112 -9.61 -21.67 28.33
C GLY A 112 -8.37 -22.37 28.89
N SER A 113 -8.18 -22.32 30.21
CA SER A 113 -7.16 -23.11 30.93
C SER A 113 -7.76 -24.47 31.29
N PHE A 114 -7.43 -25.49 30.51
CA PHE A 114 -7.94 -26.84 30.72
C PHE A 114 -6.91 -27.64 31.53
N SER A 115 -7.11 -27.70 32.85
CA SER A 115 -6.17 -28.34 33.79
C SER A 115 -6.35 -29.86 33.92
N ASP A 116 -7.45 -30.42 33.43
CA ASP A 116 -7.74 -31.86 33.45
C ASP A 116 -8.72 -32.23 32.32
N PRO A 117 -8.26 -32.81 31.20
CA PRO A 117 -9.10 -33.11 30.04
C PRO A 117 -9.90 -34.41 30.18
N ALA A 118 -9.87 -35.08 31.34
CA ALA A 118 -10.49 -36.40 31.52
C ALA A 118 -12.01 -36.39 31.26
N TYR A 119 -12.69 -35.25 31.44
CA TYR A 119 -14.10 -35.08 31.12
C TYR A 119 -14.40 -33.70 30.53
N ILE A 120 -14.85 -33.67 29.28
CA ILE A 120 -15.32 -32.48 28.57
C ILE A 120 -16.78 -32.74 28.15
N ALA A 121 -17.72 -32.04 28.76
CA ALA A 121 -19.11 -32.02 28.34
C ALA A 121 -19.38 -30.71 27.58
N ALA A 122 -19.71 -30.80 26.30
CA ALA A 122 -20.07 -29.62 25.50
C ALA A 122 -21.61 -29.49 25.38
N GLU A 123 -22.09 -28.26 25.38
CA GLU A 123 -23.43 -27.86 24.99
C GLU A 123 -23.31 -26.88 23.82
N ILE A 124 -23.93 -27.21 22.68
CA ILE A 124 -23.90 -26.37 21.49
C ILE A 124 -25.24 -25.66 21.36
N LEU A 125 -25.20 -24.33 21.33
CA LEU A 125 -26.35 -23.46 21.12
C LEU A 125 -26.44 -23.09 19.63
N TYR A 126 -27.55 -23.45 18.99
CA TYR A 126 -27.74 -23.19 17.56
C TYR A 126 -29.14 -22.65 17.27
N LYS A 127 -29.28 -22.03 16.10
CA LYS A 127 -30.57 -21.62 15.54
C LYS A 127 -30.76 -22.17 14.14
N ILE A 128 -31.97 -22.63 13.86
CA ILE A 128 -32.42 -22.96 12.51
C ILE A 128 -33.09 -21.71 11.92
N PRO A 129 -32.81 -21.33 10.67
CA PRO A 129 -33.39 -20.13 10.08
C PRO A 129 -34.94 -20.21 9.99
N PRO A 130 -35.67 -19.08 10.10
CA PRO A 130 -37.12 -19.05 10.30
C PRO A 130 -37.98 -19.72 9.21
N ASN A 131 -37.42 -20.08 8.05
CA ASN A 131 -38.16 -20.62 6.91
C ASN A 131 -38.03 -22.14 6.73
N ASN A 132 -37.27 -22.83 7.59
CA ASN A 132 -37.03 -24.27 7.47
C ASN A 132 -37.79 -25.05 8.56
N LYS A 133 -38.95 -25.61 8.22
CA LYS A 133 -39.68 -26.53 9.12
C LYS A 133 -38.92 -27.86 9.21
N VAL A 134 -38.51 -28.26 10.43
CA VAL A 134 -37.90 -29.58 10.66
C VAL A 134 -38.99 -30.59 11.01
N GLN A 135 -39.11 -31.65 10.20
CA GLN A 135 -39.79 -32.89 10.59
C GLN A 135 -38.75 -33.79 11.27
N LEU A 136 -38.75 -33.85 12.60
CA LEU A 136 -37.92 -34.81 13.34
C LEU A 136 -38.64 -36.16 13.35
N SER A 137 -38.08 -37.17 12.71
CA SER A 137 -38.55 -38.55 12.82
C SER A 137 -38.20 -39.08 14.22
N SER A 138 -39.15 -39.01 15.15
CA SER A 138 -39.35 -39.80 16.40
C SER A 138 -38.18 -40.17 17.35
N ILE A 139 -36.90 -39.89 17.05
CA ILE A 139 -35.76 -39.89 17.97
C ILE A 139 -34.76 -38.89 17.37
N GLY A 140 -35.06 -37.60 17.50
CA GLY A 140 -34.32 -36.51 16.84
C GLY A 140 -32.99 -36.19 17.50
N SER A 141 -31.95 -37.00 17.26
CA SER A 141 -30.58 -36.68 17.66
C SER A 141 -29.89 -35.87 16.56
N LEU A 142 -29.55 -34.60 16.82
CA LEU A 142 -28.53 -33.89 16.03
C LEU A 142 -27.17 -34.48 16.40
N ILE A 143 -26.64 -35.37 15.56
CA ILE A 143 -25.29 -35.89 15.76
C ILE A 143 -24.32 -34.88 15.16
N ILE A 144 -23.86 -33.93 15.98
CA ILE A 144 -22.64 -33.17 15.70
C ILE A 144 -21.46 -34.10 16.01
N HIS A 145 -20.77 -34.55 14.97
CA HIS A 145 -19.51 -35.27 15.17
C HIS A 145 -18.45 -34.28 15.67
N LEU A 146 -18.11 -34.37 16.95
CA LEU A 146 -16.83 -33.89 17.46
C LEU A 146 -15.73 -34.87 17.02
N SER A 147 -15.42 -34.91 15.72
CA SER A 147 -14.28 -35.67 15.22
C SER A 147 -13.00 -34.86 15.40
N ASN A 148 -11.94 -35.53 15.87
CA ASN A 148 -10.58 -34.97 15.98
C ASN A 148 -10.44 -33.76 16.92
N SER A 149 -11.21 -33.71 18.02
CA SER A 149 -11.00 -32.68 19.04
C SER A 149 -9.60 -32.81 19.63
N LYS A 150 -8.81 -31.74 19.56
CA LYS A 150 -7.45 -31.71 20.07
C LYS A 150 -7.23 -30.49 20.95
N MET A 151 -6.45 -30.72 21.99
CA MET A 151 -5.95 -29.65 22.83
C MET A 151 -4.84 -28.93 22.07
N VAL A 152 -4.97 -27.61 21.97
CA VAL A 152 -4.00 -26.77 21.28
C VAL A 152 -3.49 -25.69 22.22
N THR A 153 -2.26 -25.28 21.96
CA THR A 153 -1.63 -24.13 22.59
C THR A 153 -1.69 -22.95 21.63
N THR A 154 -1.73 -21.75 22.21
CA THR A 154 -1.79 -20.51 21.45
C THR A 154 -0.38 -19.93 21.37
N THR A 155 0.26 -20.06 20.21
CA THR A 155 1.56 -19.43 19.95
C THR A 155 1.34 -18.07 19.30
N LYS A 156 1.91 -17.01 19.86
CA LYS A 156 1.75 -15.65 19.35
C LYS A 156 3.08 -15.07 18.87
N PHE A 157 3.08 -14.47 17.69
CA PHE A 157 4.17 -13.64 17.18
C PHE A 157 3.72 -12.18 17.24
N THR A 158 4.53 -11.30 17.82
CA THR A 158 4.22 -9.87 17.91
C THR A 158 5.31 -9.07 17.23
N GLU A 159 4.98 -8.35 16.16
CA GLU A 159 5.94 -7.52 15.43
C GLU A 159 6.06 -6.11 16.01
N THR A 160 7.25 -5.55 15.86
CA THR A 160 7.52 -4.12 16.00
C THR A 160 8.41 -3.66 14.85
N GLY A 161 8.30 -2.39 14.47
CA GLY A 161 9.20 -1.76 13.50
C GLY A 161 8.66 -1.70 12.06
N LEU A 162 7.59 -2.41 11.72
CA LEU A 162 6.90 -2.20 10.45
C LEU A 162 6.02 -0.94 10.47
N PRO A 163 5.86 -0.24 9.34
CA PRO A 163 4.85 0.81 9.22
C PRO A 163 3.43 0.26 9.46
N PRO A 164 2.52 1.02 10.10
CA PRO A 164 1.15 0.58 10.35
C PRO A 164 0.44 0.10 9.07
N GLY A 165 -0.22 -1.06 9.15
CA GLY A 165 -0.94 -1.67 8.02
C GLY A 165 -0.07 -2.43 7.03
N THR A 166 1.25 -2.52 7.25
CA THR A 166 2.14 -3.34 6.41
C THR A 166 1.81 -4.82 6.59
N SER A 167 1.54 -5.50 5.48
CA SER A 167 1.34 -6.95 5.50
C SER A 167 2.66 -7.67 5.80
N TRP A 168 2.62 -8.60 6.75
CA TRP A 168 3.72 -9.51 7.07
C TRP A 168 3.16 -10.90 7.34
N ASN A 169 4.02 -11.90 7.30
CA ASN A 169 3.62 -13.29 7.46
C ASN A 169 4.63 -14.08 8.28
N VAL A 170 4.16 -15.14 8.90
CA VAL A 170 4.97 -16.13 9.58
C VAL A 170 4.64 -17.48 8.98
N VAL A 171 5.65 -18.30 8.76
CA VAL A 171 5.51 -19.73 8.51
C VAL A 171 5.79 -20.43 9.85
N TYR A 172 4.83 -21.18 10.39
CA TYR A 172 4.98 -21.93 11.64
C TYR A 172 4.32 -23.30 11.48
N ASP A 173 5.05 -24.37 11.81
CA ASP A 173 4.60 -25.75 11.56
C ASP A 173 4.17 -26.00 10.10
N GLY A 174 4.92 -25.42 9.16
CA GLY A 174 4.60 -25.47 7.72
C GLY A 174 3.40 -24.64 7.28
N MET A 175 2.62 -24.07 8.20
CA MET A 175 1.48 -23.21 7.89
C MET A 175 1.90 -21.75 7.76
N THR A 176 1.40 -21.05 6.74
CA THR A 176 1.66 -19.61 6.54
C THR A 176 0.44 -18.79 6.92
N TYR A 177 0.58 -17.89 7.88
CA TYR A 177 -0.45 -16.92 8.25
C TYR A 177 0.08 -15.51 8.00
N SER A 178 -0.77 -14.64 7.47
CA SER A 178 -0.44 -13.24 7.19
C SER A 178 -1.35 -12.30 7.97
N SER A 179 -0.85 -11.11 8.31
CA SER A 179 -1.60 -10.08 9.03
C SER A 179 -1.07 -8.70 8.64
N THR A 180 -1.93 -7.68 8.76
CA THR A 180 -1.54 -6.26 8.68
C THR A 180 -1.54 -5.58 10.05
N THR A 181 -1.90 -6.33 11.09
CA THR A 181 -1.83 -5.89 12.49
C THR A 181 -0.48 -6.28 13.09
N THR A 182 -0.21 -5.85 14.32
CA THR A 182 1.06 -6.11 14.99
C THR A 182 1.22 -7.55 15.49
N SER A 183 0.26 -8.45 15.26
CA SER A 183 0.38 -9.84 15.71
C SER A 183 -0.19 -10.88 14.75
N ILE A 184 0.41 -12.06 14.79
CA ILE A 184 -0.05 -13.29 14.13
C ILE A 184 -0.10 -14.39 15.19
N THR A 185 -1.21 -15.14 15.23
CA THR A 185 -1.43 -16.19 16.23
C THR A 185 -1.63 -17.53 15.53
N PHE A 186 -0.98 -18.57 16.04
CA PHE A 186 -1.11 -19.96 15.60
C PHE A 186 -1.69 -20.83 16.71
N PHE A 187 -2.37 -21.88 16.30
CA PHE A 187 -2.90 -22.91 17.18
C PHE A 187 -2.30 -24.26 16.79
N THR A 188 -1.45 -24.81 17.64
CA THR A 188 -0.74 -26.07 17.39
C THR A 188 -0.83 -26.99 18.62
N GLY A 189 -0.62 -28.29 18.42
CA GLY A 189 -0.49 -29.23 19.54
C GLY A 189 0.72 -28.91 20.41
N SER A 190 0.89 -29.59 21.55
CA SER A 190 2.11 -29.47 22.33
C SER A 190 3.31 -29.97 21.54
N GLY A 191 4.39 -29.20 21.48
CA GLY A 191 5.61 -29.60 20.78
C GLY A 191 6.51 -28.41 20.47
N ASN A 192 7.65 -28.70 19.83
CA ASN A 192 8.52 -27.68 19.26
C ASN A 192 8.36 -27.71 17.74
N TYR A 193 8.07 -26.54 17.17
CA TYR A 193 7.85 -26.39 15.73
C TYR A 193 8.81 -25.37 15.15
N SER A 194 9.23 -25.57 13.91
CA SER A 194 10.01 -24.57 13.20
C SER A 194 9.15 -23.36 12.85
N TYR A 195 9.75 -22.18 12.90
CA TYR A 195 9.17 -20.98 12.32
C TYR A 195 10.17 -20.28 11.40
N THR A 196 9.63 -19.59 10.40
CA THR A 196 10.37 -18.71 9.50
C THR A 196 9.55 -17.46 9.24
N ILE A 197 10.20 -16.30 9.30
CA ILE A 197 9.65 -14.98 9.05
C ILE A 197 10.48 -14.37 7.91
N PRO A 198 9.88 -14.15 6.72
CA PRO A 198 10.61 -13.62 5.60
C PRO A 198 10.90 -12.12 5.75
N ASN A 199 11.90 -11.64 5.00
CA ASN A 199 12.11 -10.21 4.80
C ASN A 199 10.87 -9.55 4.20
N ILE A 200 10.49 -8.38 4.72
CA ILE A 200 9.36 -7.60 4.20
C ILE A 200 9.88 -6.50 3.28
N VAL A 201 9.29 -6.42 2.09
CA VAL A 201 9.54 -5.33 1.13
C VAL A 201 8.31 -4.44 1.09
N ALA A 202 8.25 -3.42 1.93
CA ALA A 202 7.14 -2.47 1.92
C ALA A 202 7.33 -1.46 0.78
N SER A 203 6.37 -1.40 -0.14
CA SER A 203 6.31 -0.37 -1.18
C SER A 203 5.50 0.81 -0.69
N SER A 204 6.06 2.02 -0.79
CA SER A 204 5.34 3.26 -0.45
C SER A 204 4.39 3.75 -1.55
N GLY A 205 4.07 2.93 -2.56
CA GLY A 205 3.20 3.32 -3.70
C GLY A 205 3.86 4.25 -4.71
N TYR A 206 4.90 5.00 -4.32
CA TYR A 206 5.63 5.97 -5.16
C TYR A 206 7.05 5.52 -5.51
N GLY A 207 7.30 4.22 -5.46
CA GLY A 207 8.52 3.60 -5.96
C GLY A 207 9.55 3.20 -4.90
N CYS A 208 9.63 3.82 -3.72
CA CYS A 208 10.57 3.41 -2.66
C CYS A 208 10.15 2.07 -2.01
N LYS A 209 10.90 1.01 -2.31
CA LYS A 209 10.81 -0.28 -1.61
C LYS A 209 11.74 -0.24 -0.41
N THR A 210 11.17 -0.35 0.78
CA THR A 210 11.93 -0.43 2.02
C THR A 210 12.00 -1.89 2.43
N ARG A 211 13.20 -2.45 2.56
CA ARG A 211 13.42 -3.79 3.10
C ARG A 211 13.47 -3.74 4.61
N TYR A 212 12.73 -4.62 5.24
CA TYR A 212 12.77 -4.86 6.68
C TYR A 212 13.18 -6.31 6.92
N ASN A 213 14.17 -6.50 7.79
CA ASN A 213 14.60 -7.84 8.21
C ASN A 213 14.07 -8.15 9.60
N PRO A 214 13.34 -9.26 9.78
CA PRO A 214 12.91 -9.70 11.09
C PRO A 214 14.10 -10.21 11.93
N ASN A 215 14.05 -9.95 13.23
CA ASN A 215 14.91 -10.59 14.21
C ASN A 215 14.08 -10.93 15.46
N PRO A 216 13.99 -12.20 15.87
CA PRO A 216 14.54 -13.38 15.18
C PRO A 216 13.76 -13.68 13.88
N SER A 217 14.46 -14.20 12.86
CA SER A 217 13.87 -14.53 11.56
C SER A 217 13.48 -15.99 11.41
N SER A 218 14.18 -16.92 12.06
CA SER A 218 13.82 -18.34 12.09
C SER A 218 14.47 -19.05 13.27
N ASN A 219 13.76 -20.05 13.82
CA ASN A 219 14.28 -21.01 14.81
C ASN A 219 13.24 -22.12 15.05
N MET A 220 13.45 -22.95 16.07
CA MET A 220 12.42 -23.74 16.72
C MET A 220 11.74 -22.92 17.84
N LEU A 221 10.42 -23.03 17.95
CA LEU A 221 9.63 -22.37 18.99
C LEU A 221 8.68 -23.38 19.64
N THR A 222 8.72 -23.44 20.97
CA THR A 222 7.79 -24.25 21.77
C THR A 222 6.38 -23.69 21.65
N ALA A 223 5.43 -24.58 21.36
CA ALA A 223 4.02 -24.25 21.26
C ALA A 223 3.51 -23.60 22.56
N GLY A 224 2.72 -22.53 22.45
CA GLY A 224 2.27 -21.71 23.59
C GLY A 224 3.15 -20.49 23.90
N SER A 225 4.30 -20.34 23.22
CA SER A 225 5.19 -19.20 23.41
C SER A 225 4.61 -17.89 22.83
N ASN A 226 5.01 -16.76 23.41
CA ASN A 226 4.84 -15.43 22.82
C ASN A 226 6.20 -14.89 22.36
N LEU A 227 6.42 -14.83 21.05
CA LEU A 227 7.68 -14.41 20.45
C LEU A 227 7.60 -12.96 19.95
N PRO A 228 8.34 -12.01 20.56
CA PRO A 228 8.52 -10.69 19.99
C PRO A 228 9.46 -10.76 18.78
N VAL A 229 9.11 -10.05 17.71
CA VAL A 229 9.87 -9.97 16.46
C VAL A 229 10.11 -8.50 16.15
N THR A 230 11.36 -8.11 15.98
CA THR A 230 11.73 -6.74 15.60
C THR A 230 12.08 -6.70 14.12
N PHE A 231 11.36 -5.91 13.34
CA PHE A 231 11.68 -5.63 11.95
C PHE A 231 12.57 -4.39 11.84
N THR A 232 13.82 -4.60 11.48
CA THR A 232 14.78 -3.51 11.27
C THR A 232 14.75 -3.07 9.80
N ASN A 233 14.54 -1.77 9.56
CA ASN A 233 14.66 -1.18 8.23
C ASN A 233 16.11 -1.24 7.74
N LEU A 234 16.35 -1.99 6.67
CA LEU A 234 17.68 -2.19 6.08
C LEU A 234 17.92 -1.37 4.80
N SER A 235 16.89 -0.77 4.19
CA SER A 235 17.08 -0.03 2.94
C SER A 235 16.19 1.21 2.87
N GLY A 236 16.80 2.39 3.01
CA GLY A 236 16.20 3.65 2.56
C GLY A 236 16.33 3.82 1.05
N CYS A 237 15.59 4.77 0.49
CA CYS A 237 15.85 5.25 -0.87
C CYS A 237 17.30 5.71 -1.01
N LYS A 238 17.84 5.66 -2.23
CA LYS A 238 19.10 6.31 -2.55
C LYS A 238 18.80 7.69 -3.11
N MET A 239 19.64 8.64 -2.74
CA MET A 239 19.64 9.99 -3.26
C MET A 239 20.88 10.18 -4.11
N TYR A 240 20.78 10.91 -5.23
CA TYR A 240 21.94 11.39 -5.95
C TYR A 240 21.95 12.91 -5.96
N VAL A 241 23.15 13.46 -5.80
CA VAL A 241 23.42 14.89 -5.82
C VAL A 241 24.45 15.14 -6.88
N ILE A 242 24.18 16.08 -7.78
CA ILE A 242 25.16 16.55 -8.75
C ILE A 242 25.85 17.81 -8.23
N ASN A 243 27.17 17.83 -8.30
CA ASN A 243 28.01 18.90 -7.81
C ASN A 243 28.65 19.62 -9.00
N TYR A 244 28.18 20.84 -9.24
CA TYR A 244 28.46 21.63 -10.44
C TYR A 244 29.95 21.92 -10.62
N PHE A 245 30.64 22.36 -9.56
CA PHE A 245 32.04 22.77 -9.65
C PHE A 245 33.02 21.61 -9.54
N SER A 246 32.67 20.55 -8.82
CA SER A 246 33.53 19.37 -8.71
C SER A 246 33.34 18.36 -9.83
N ASN A 247 32.35 18.54 -10.72
CA ASN A 247 32.01 17.58 -11.78
C ASN A 247 31.77 16.16 -11.25
N THR A 248 31.11 16.04 -10.11
CA THR A 248 30.83 14.75 -9.46
C THR A 248 29.34 14.54 -9.20
N THR A 249 28.94 13.28 -9.14
CA THR A 249 27.67 12.83 -8.61
C THR A 249 27.92 12.02 -7.35
N GLN A 250 27.28 12.38 -6.25
CA GLN A 250 27.37 11.63 -4.99
C GLN A 250 26.08 10.89 -4.70
N MET A 251 26.20 9.59 -4.40
CA MET A 251 25.12 8.78 -3.89
C MET A 251 25.06 8.90 -2.37
N ILE A 252 23.86 9.08 -1.83
CA ILE A 252 23.62 9.22 -0.39
C ILE A 252 22.51 8.25 0.01
N TYR A 253 22.73 7.54 1.12
CA TYR A 253 21.73 6.69 1.73
C TYR A 253 20.76 7.54 2.54
N THR A 254 19.48 7.57 2.13
CA THR A 254 18.50 8.43 2.84
C THR A 254 18.16 7.91 4.24
N LEU A 255 18.43 6.65 4.56
CA LEU A 255 18.08 6.09 5.88
C LEU A 255 18.86 6.78 7.02
N ASN A 256 20.17 6.91 6.83
CA ASN A 256 21.15 7.40 7.80
C ASN A 256 21.87 8.68 7.33
N ASN A 257 21.51 9.21 6.15
CA ASN A 257 22.09 10.40 5.54
C ASN A 257 23.62 10.31 5.30
N THR A 258 24.17 9.11 5.10
CA THR A 258 25.60 8.92 4.82
C THR A 258 25.89 8.93 3.33
N ILE A 259 27.04 9.51 2.94
CA ILE A 259 27.56 9.43 1.57
C ILE A 259 28.01 7.98 1.30
N GLY A 260 27.56 7.42 0.19
CA GLY A 260 28.04 6.18 -0.37
C GLY A 260 29.08 6.42 -1.47
N ALA A 261 28.74 6.12 -2.71
CA ALA A 261 29.65 6.27 -3.85
C ALA A 261 29.75 7.73 -4.33
N THR A 262 30.96 8.15 -4.71
CA THR A 262 31.20 9.38 -5.48
C THR A 262 31.63 8.96 -6.88
N MET A 263 30.92 9.45 -7.90
CA MET A 263 31.11 9.09 -9.30
C MET A 263 31.42 10.33 -10.13
N SER A 264 32.29 10.19 -11.11
CA SER A 264 32.60 11.27 -12.05
C SER A 264 31.38 11.59 -12.92
N SER A 265 31.10 12.86 -13.11
CA SER A 265 30.13 13.38 -14.08
C SER A 265 30.87 14.06 -15.22
N GLY A 266 30.15 14.45 -16.27
CA GLY A 266 30.68 15.39 -17.25
C GLY A 266 30.86 16.79 -16.64
N ARG A 267 31.38 17.72 -17.46
CA ARG A 267 31.68 19.08 -17.01
C ARG A 267 30.41 19.89 -16.75
N TYR A 268 30.32 20.51 -15.58
CA TYR A 268 29.18 21.34 -15.15
C TYR A 268 27.83 20.59 -15.20
N PRO A 269 27.64 19.57 -14.36
CA PRO A 269 26.36 18.87 -14.30
C PRO A 269 25.25 19.81 -13.82
N GLN A 270 24.15 19.88 -14.56
CA GLN A 270 23.03 20.79 -14.29
C GLN A 270 21.69 20.09 -14.02
N GLY A 271 21.42 18.98 -14.70
CA GLY A 271 20.18 18.22 -14.56
C GLY A 271 20.42 16.77 -14.19
N LEU A 272 19.49 16.17 -13.44
CA LEU A 272 19.59 14.82 -12.90
C LEU A 272 18.21 14.17 -12.86
N ALA A 273 18.07 12.96 -13.40
CA ALA A 273 16.89 12.12 -13.18
C ALA A 273 17.25 10.64 -13.03
N ILE A 274 16.45 9.94 -12.22
CA ILE A 274 16.55 8.52 -11.98
C ILE A 274 15.49 7.82 -12.84
N ALA A 275 15.88 6.78 -13.57
CA ALA A 275 14.96 6.00 -14.38
C ALA A 275 13.85 5.39 -13.48
N PRO A 276 12.59 5.27 -13.95
CA PRO A 276 11.49 4.73 -13.15
C PRO A 276 11.76 3.33 -12.58
N ASN A 277 12.52 2.51 -13.30
CA ASN A 277 12.94 1.18 -12.84
C ASN A 277 14.08 1.21 -11.80
N GLY A 278 14.67 2.38 -11.53
CA GLY A 278 15.75 2.58 -10.57
C GLY A 278 17.12 2.12 -11.02
N ASN A 279 17.28 1.56 -12.23
CA ASN A 279 18.51 0.89 -12.67
C ASN A 279 19.55 1.86 -13.27
N ARG A 280 19.12 3.08 -13.64
CA ARG A 280 19.98 4.09 -14.26
C ARG A 280 19.70 5.48 -13.72
N VAL A 281 20.72 6.32 -13.73
CA VAL A 281 20.64 7.76 -13.50
C VAL A 281 21.20 8.46 -14.72
N TYR A 282 20.51 9.49 -15.17
CA TYR A 282 20.92 10.34 -16.29
C TYR A 282 21.29 11.71 -15.76
N ILE A 283 22.45 12.22 -16.17
CA ILE A 283 22.97 13.52 -15.76
C ILE A 283 23.26 14.33 -17.01
N ALA A 284 22.65 15.51 -17.13
CA ALA A 284 22.97 16.48 -18.16
C ALA A 284 24.15 17.33 -17.73
N ASN A 285 25.21 17.31 -18.53
CA ASN A 285 26.43 18.07 -18.29
C ASN A 285 26.59 19.15 -19.36
N GLY A 286 26.68 20.39 -18.94
CA GLY A 286 26.89 21.47 -19.87
C GLY A 286 26.74 22.83 -19.24
N TYR A 287 27.56 23.77 -19.69
CA TYR A 287 27.36 25.18 -19.50
C TYR A 287 27.66 25.86 -20.84
N ILE A 288 26.99 26.98 -21.09
CA ILE A 288 27.11 27.67 -22.39
C ILE A 288 28.57 28.05 -22.62
N GLY A 289 29.14 27.60 -23.74
CA GLY A 289 30.50 27.93 -24.15
C GLY A 289 31.63 27.11 -23.52
N THR A 290 31.36 26.06 -22.74
CA THR A 290 32.42 25.34 -21.97
C THR A 290 32.69 23.89 -22.38
N GLY A 291 32.07 23.40 -23.45
CA GLY A 291 32.36 22.08 -24.04
C GLY A 291 31.84 20.86 -23.26
N GLY A 292 31.09 21.06 -22.16
CA GLY A 292 30.57 19.96 -21.32
C GLY A 292 29.49 19.08 -21.97
N ASN A 293 28.95 19.50 -23.13
CA ASN A 293 27.76 19.05 -23.86
C ASN A 293 27.56 17.52 -23.93
N THR A 294 27.21 16.88 -22.83
CA THR A 294 27.11 15.42 -22.75
C THR A 294 26.01 15.02 -21.77
N THR A 295 25.52 13.79 -21.90
CA THR A 295 24.76 13.11 -20.86
C THR A 295 25.57 11.97 -20.29
N THR A 296 25.80 11.96 -18.99
CA THR A 296 26.40 10.83 -18.27
C THR A 296 25.30 9.87 -17.84
N ILE A 297 25.55 8.57 -17.99
CA ILE A 297 24.71 7.50 -17.44
C ILE A 297 25.45 6.86 -16.27
N ILE A 298 24.77 6.70 -15.14
CA ILE A 298 25.27 5.89 -14.02
C ILE A 298 24.39 4.65 -13.88
N TYR A 299 25.03 3.48 -13.83
CA TYR A 299 24.37 2.22 -13.52
C TYR A 299 24.31 2.01 -12.01
N THR A 300 23.11 1.88 -11.49
CA THR A 300 22.85 2.02 -10.05
C THR A 300 23.05 0.74 -9.24
N ALA A 301 23.14 -0.40 -9.91
CA ALA A 301 23.41 -1.70 -9.32
C ALA A 301 24.81 -1.75 -8.67
N ASN A 302 25.80 -1.14 -9.35
CA ASN A 302 27.21 -1.14 -8.95
C ASN A 302 27.84 0.27 -8.89
N ASN A 303 27.04 1.33 -9.06
CA ASN A 303 27.50 2.73 -9.08
C ASN A 303 28.60 2.99 -10.14
N THR A 304 28.54 2.30 -11.29
CA THR A 304 29.51 2.51 -12.37
C THR A 304 29.05 3.60 -13.33
N VAL A 305 30.02 4.37 -13.82
CA VAL A 305 29.80 5.42 -14.82
C VAL A 305 29.89 4.79 -16.20
N GLY A 306 28.82 4.89 -16.99
CA GLY A 306 28.80 4.51 -18.39
C GLY A 306 29.42 5.57 -19.29
N THR A 307 29.49 5.27 -20.59
CA THR A 307 30.03 6.21 -21.59
C THR A 307 29.20 7.49 -21.66
N ASN A 308 29.87 8.63 -21.69
CA ASN A 308 29.23 9.92 -21.92
C ASN A 308 28.65 9.97 -23.34
N ILE A 309 27.38 10.36 -23.44
CA ILE A 309 26.67 10.52 -24.69
C ILE A 309 26.81 11.97 -25.12
N SER A 310 27.52 12.22 -26.21
CA SER A 310 27.69 13.56 -26.74
C SER A 310 26.35 14.15 -27.17
N LEU A 311 26.07 15.33 -26.63
CA LEU A 311 24.98 16.19 -27.04
C LEU A 311 25.57 17.38 -27.78
N TYR A 312 24.78 17.95 -28.69
CA TYR A 312 25.34 19.00 -29.54
C TYR A 312 25.64 20.28 -28.75
N GLN A 313 24.78 20.75 -27.81
CA GLN A 313 25.03 21.99 -27.06
C GLN A 313 24.31 22.04 -25.68
N SER A 314 25.04 22.48 -24.64
CA SER A 314 24.62 22.94 -23.31
C SER A 314 23.32 22.34 -22.75
N PRO A 315 23.30 21.04 -22.43
CA PRO A 315 22.14 20.43 -21.80
C PRO A 315 21.91 20.98 -20.38
N GLY A 316 20.65 21.16 -20.03
CA GLY A 316 20.19 21.65 -18.72
C GLY A 316 19.34 20.61 -17.99
N SER A 317 18.11 20.96 -17.64
CA SER A 317 17.14 20.02 -17.05
C SER A 317 16.87 18.82 -17.96
N LEU A 318 16.60 17.65 -17.37
CA LEU A 318 16.14 16.47 -18.09
C LEU A 318 14.99 15.78 -17.35
N VAL A 319 14.14 15.07 -18.09
CA VAL A 319 13.06 14.23 -17.55
C VAL A 319 13.00 12.91 -18.30
N ILE A 320 12.55 11.86 -17.62
CA ILE A 320 12.40 10.52 -18.18
C ILE A 320 10.91 10.21 -18.26
N THR A 321 10.47 9.61 -19.35
CA THR A 321 9.08 9.16 -19.48
C THR A 321 8.71 8.15 -18.40
N PRO A 322 7.46 8.10 -17.92
CA PRO A 322 7.03 7.14 -16.90
C PRO A 322 7.25 5.67 -17.29
N ASN A 323 7.20 5.35 -18.59
CA ASN A 323 7.54 4.01 -19.10
C ASN A 323 9.06 3.73 -19.12
N GLY A 324 9.90 4.74 -18.90
CA GLY A 324 11.35 4.63 -18.86
C GLY A 324 12.04 4.55 -20.23
N ASN A 325 11.31 4.72 -21.34
CA ASN A 325 11.83 4.50 -22.69
C ASN A 325 12.58 5.70 -23.29
N GLU A 326 12.27 6.91 -22.83
CA GLU A 326 12.78 8.15 -23.44
C GLU A 326 13.23 9.13 -22.36
N VAL A 327 14.34 9.82 -22.63
CA VAL A 327 14.81 10.96 -21.83
C VAL A 327 14.71 12.21 -22.69
N TYR A 328 13.98 13.20 -22.21
CA TYR A 328 13.91 14.54 -22.81
C TYR A 328 14.88 15.44 -22.07
N ILE A 329 15.73 16.14 -22.82
CA ILE A 329 16.84 16.93 -22.30
C ILE A 329 16.73 18.34 -22.87
N ALA A 330 16.64 19.33 -21.98
CA ALA A 330 16.60 20.74 -22.35
C ALA A 330 17.93 21.17 -22.95
N ASN A 331 17.88 21.93 -24.04
CA ASN A 331 19.04 22.54 -24.69
C ASN A 331 18.84 24.05 -24.80
N SER A 332 19.76 24.81 -24.20
CA SER A 332 19.67 26.27 -24.10
C SER A 332 19.67 27.00 -25.45
N LYS A 333 20.20 26.40 -26.53
CA LYS A 333 20.31 27.06 -27.84
C LYS A 333 19.19 26.77 -28.84
N GLY A 334 18.13 26.05 -28.48
CA GLY A 334 16.97 25.96 -29.39
C GLY A 334 16.09 24.71 -29.32
N GLY A 335 16.02 24.02 -28.18
CA GLY A 335 14.89 23.12 -27.94
C GLY A 335 15.19 21.94 -27.03
N LEU A 336 14.64 20.76 -27.37
CA LEU A 336 14.86 19.52 -26.64
C LEU A 336 15.65 18.52 -27.49
N LYS A 337 16.49 17.72 -26.82
CA LYS A 337 17.01 16.46 -27.35
C LYS A 337 16.30 15.30 -26.69
N MET A 338 16.00 14.29 -27.50
CA MET A 338 15.53 13.00 -27.03
C MET A 338 16.69 12.01 -26.99
N LEU A 339 16.73 11.17 -25.96
CA LEU A 339 17.62 10.03 -25.84
C LEU A 339 16.77 8.78 -25.60
N TYR A 340 16.94 7.76 -26.43
CA TYR A 340 16.27 6.47 -26.27
C TYR A 340 17.04 5.60 -25.27
N THR A 341 16.37 5.10 -24.23
CA THR A 341 17.05 4.39 -23.13
C THR A 341 17.42 2.94 -23.48
N ALA A 342 16.75 2.35 -24.47
CA ALA A 342 16.97 0.97 -24.91
C ALA A 342 18.38 0.77 -25.48
N ASN A 343 18.85 1.71 -26.27
CA ASN A 343 20.13 1.65 -27.01
C ASN A 343 21.04 2.86 -26.77
N ASN A 344 20.63 3.79 -25.91
CA ASN A 344 21.36 5.02 -25.59
C ASN A 344 21.65 5.91 -26.82
N THR A 345 20.78 5.89 -27.84
CA THR A 345 20.94 6.73 -29.04
C THR A 345 20.20 8.06 -28.91
N VAL A 346 20.83 9.12 -29.45
CA VAL A 346 20.24 10.46 -29.49
C VAL A 346 19.30 10.56 -30.69
N GLY A 347 18.05 10.93 -30.43
CA GLY A 347 17.03 11.18 -31.45
C GLY A 347 17.17 12.56 -32.11
N ALA A 348 16.17 12.90 -32.93
CA ALA A 348 16.11 14.19 -33.63
C ALA A 348 16.00 15.38 -32.66
N ASN A 349 16.36 16.58 -33.14
CA ASN A 349 16.11 17.81 -32.41
C ASN A 349 14.61 18.13 -32.40
N ILE A 350 14.06 18.46 -31.24
CA ILE A 350 12.68 18.96 -31.15
C ILE A 350 12.73 20.47 -30.96
N SER A 351 12.31 21.21 -31.99
CA SER A 351 12.21 22.67 -31.91
C SER A 351 11.13 23.06 -30.89
N SER A 352 11.54 23.68 -29.79
CA SER A 352 10.65 24.09 -28.68
C SER A 352 10.95 25.51 -28.17
N GLY A 353 11.81 26.23 -28.88
CA GLY A 353 12.34 27.53 -28.48
C GLY A 353 13.66 27.41 -27.72
N SER A 354 14.30 28.55 -27.45
CA SER A 354 15.56 28.65 -26.72
C SER A 354 15.33 28.72 -25.20
N ASN A 355 16.41 28.57 -24.42
CA ASN A 355 16.46 28.83 -22.98
C ASN A 355 15.40 28.09 -22.14
N VAL A 356 15.22 26.80 -22.40
CA VAL A 356 14.44 25.91 -21.53
C VAL A 356 15.22 25.68 -20.23
N ALA A 357 14.71 26.20 -19.12
CA ALA A 357 15.34 26.13 -17.81
C ALA A 357 15.01 24.81 -17.09
N SER A 358 13.74 24.41 -17.09
CA SER A 358 13.25 23.23 -16.37
C SER A 358 12.20 22.45 -17.16
N LEU A 359 12.16 21.14 -16.94
CA LEU A 359 11.24 20.19 -17.58
C LEU A 359 10.44 19.43 -16.52
N ALA A 360 9.16 19.19 -16.80
CA ALA A 360 8.33 18.24 -16.05
C ALA A 360 7.43 17.44 -16.99
N ILE A 361 7.14 16.19 -16.66
CA ILE A 361 6.27 15.33 -17.46
C ILE A 361 5.09 14.84 -16.63
N THR A 362 3.89 14.83 -17.22
CA THR A 362 2.69 14.36 -16.52
C THR A 362 2.83 12.88 -16.15
N PRO A 363 2.22 12.42 -15.04
CA PRO A 363 2.31 11.03 -14.59
C PRO A 363 1.85 10.00 -15.63
N ASN A 364 0.91 10.37 -16.50
CA ASN A 364 0.45 9.53 -17.62
C ASN A 364 1.39 9.54 -18.84
N GLY A 365 2.47 10.31 -18.80
CA GLY A 365 3.49 10.42 -19.84
C GLY A 365 3.07 11.18 -21.09
N LYS A 366 1.84 11.73 -21.17
CA LYS A 366 1.28 12.30 -22.41
C LYS A 366 1.70 13.74 -22.70
N LYS A 367 2.03 14.52 -21.67
CA LYS A 367 2.37 15.95 -21.80
C LYS A 367 3.65 16.26 -21.04
N LEU A 368 4.56 17.00 -21.67
CA LEU A 368 5.76 17.55 -21.07
C LEU A 368 5.63 19.08 -21.02
N TYR A 369 5.97 19.68 -19.90
CA TYR A 369 5.95 21.12 -19.66
C TYR A 369 7.38 21.66 -19.55
N MET A 370 7.61 22.82 -20.15
CA MET A 370 8.91 23.46 -20.29
C MET A 370 8.84 24.87 -19.74
N ALA A 371 9.54 25.15 -18.64
CA ALA A 371 9.75 26.53 -18.17
C ALA A 371 10.84 27.17 -19.05
N ARG A 372 10.51 28.30 -19.69
CA ARG A 372 11.42 29.01 -20.60
C ARG A 372 11.77 30.37 -20.02
N TRP A 373 13.06 30.57 -19.79
CA TRP A 373 13.59 31.79 -19.16
C TRP A 373 13.47 33.00 -20.09
N THR A 374 13.51 32.79 -21.40
CA THR A 374 13.15 33.78 -22.43
C THR A 374 12.39 33.01 -23.51
N PRO A 375 11.11 33.32 -23.83
CA PRO A 375 10.42 34.59 -23.60
C PRO A 375 9.44 34.56 -22.41
N ASP A 376 9.83 34.08 -21.23
CA ASP A 376 8.99 34.14 -20.02
C ASP A 376 7.68 33.34 -20.09
N THR A 377 7.81 32.08 -20.48
CA THR A 377 6.64 31.23 -20.80
C THR A 377 6.78 29.82 -20.28
N VAL A 378 5.65 29.16 -20.06
CA VAL A 378 5.60 27.69 -20.02
C VAL A 378 5.02 27.21 -21.35
N ALA A 379 5.78 26.36 -22.02
CA ALA A 379 5.35 25.67 -23.24
C ALA A 379 5.04 24.21 -22.93
N MET A 380 4.09 23.62 -23.66
CA MET A 380 3.76 22.21 -23.56
C MET A 380 4.26 21.46 -24.81
N LEU A 381 4.67 20.21 -24.65
CA LEU A 381 4.91 19.25 -25.72
C LEU A 381 4.04 18.00 -25.53
N TYR A 382 3.44 17.52 -26.62
CA TYR A 382 2.78 16.23 -26.69
C TYR A 382 3.81 15.14 -27.01
N THR A 383 3.97 14.18 -26.11
CA THR A 383 5.02 13.14 -26.24
C THR A 383 4.71 12.11 -27.33
N ALA A 384 3.43 11.91 -27.67
CA ALA A 384 3.02 10.93 -28.67
C ALA A 384 3.55 11.24 -30.09
N ASN A 385 3.76 12.51 -30.40
CA ASN A 385 4.18 12.98 -31.73
C ASN A 385 5.24 14.09 -31.68
N ASN A 386 5.77 14.41 -30.49
CA ASN A 386 6.76 15.46 -30.26
C ASN A 386 6.35 16.85 -30.76
N THR A 387 5.04 17.14 -30.81
CA THR A 387 4.57 18.47 -31.23
C THR A 387 4.53 19.41 -30.04
N VAL A 388 5.00 20.64 -30.25
CA VAL A 388 4.92 21.71 -29.26
C VAL A 388 3.55 22.39 -29.38
N GLY A 389 2.83 22.41 -28.27
CA GLY A 389 1.52 23.05 -28.14
C GLY A 389 1.61 24.54 -27.84
N ALA A 390 0.51 25.11 -27.33
CA ALA A 390 0.41 26.53 -27.06
C ALA A 390 1.45 27.00 -26.01
N ASN A 391 1.99 28.20 -26.27
CA ASN A 391 2.80 28.94 -25.31
C ASN A 391 1.88 29.76 -24.42
N LEU A 392 2.21 29.84 -23.15
CA LEU A 392 1.52 30.71 -22.22
C LEU A 392 2.53 31.52 -21.44
N THR A 393 2.19 32.77 -21.21
CA THR A 393 3.06 33.77 -20.59
C THR A 393 2.62 33.92 -19.14
N PHE A 394 3.52 33.63 -18.19
CA PHE A 394 3.16 33.46 -16.78
C PHE A 394 4.01 34.30 -15.83
N GLY A 395 4.71 35.32 -16.32
CA GLY A 395 5.56 36.20 -15.50
C GLY A 395 7.03 36.11 -15.89
N VAL A 396 7.80 37.11 -15.47
CA VAL A 396 9.22 37.28 -15.84
C VAL A 396 10.04 36.14 -15.26
N HIS A 397 10.83 35.47 -16.09
CA HIS A 397 11.78 34.41 -15.75
C HIS A 397 11.18 33.15 -15.13
N ALA A 398 10.55 32.31 -15.95
CA ALA A 398 10.16 30.96 -15.53
C ALA A 398 11.39 30.07 -15.32
N SER A 399 11.57 29.53 -14.11
CA SER A 399 12.79 28.84 -13.68
C SER A 399 12.59 27.34 -13.43
N GLY A 400 11.53 26.96 -12.71
CA GLY A 400 11.28 25.58 -12.27
C GLY A 400 9.85 25.14 -12.60
N VAL A 401 9.65 23.85 -12.89
CA VAL A 401 8.31 23.30 -13.16
C VAL A 401 8.14 21.89 -12.56
N ALA A 402 6.96 21.59 -12.02
CA ALA A 402 6.60 20.27 -11.51
C ALA A 402 5.12 19.94 -11.72
N THR A 403 4.82 18.71 -12.15
CA THR A 403 3.43 18.24 -12.30
C THR A 403 2.93 17.59 -11.02
N ALA A 404 1.70 17.93 -10.61
CA ALA A 404 1.05 17.28 -9.49
C ALA A 404 0.85 15.77 -9.75
N PRO A 405 0.85 14.91 -8.71
CA PRO A 405 0.70 13.46 -8.85
C PRO A 405 -0.60 13.01 -9.54
N ASN A 406 -1.67 13.81 -9.45
CA ASN A 406 -2.92 13.54 -10.17
C ASN A 406 -2.88 13.93 -11.65
N GLY A 407 -1.81 14.58 -12.12
CA GLY A 407 -1.64 15.04 -13.50
C GLY A 407 -2.53 16.22 -13.92
N ASN A 408 -3.36 16.77 -13.04
CA ASN A 408 -4.36 17.80 -13.37
C ASN A 408 -3.81 19.22 -13.24
N ILE A 409 -2.75 19.41 -12.45
CA ILE A 409 -2.11 20.71 -12.20
C ILE A 409 -0.62 20.59 -12.48
N VAL A 410 -0.05 21.62 -13.08
CA VAL A 410 1.39 21.87 -13.12
C VAL A 410 1.69 23.15 -12.36
N TYR A 411 2.74 23.14 -11.54
CA TYR A 411 3.23 24.30 -10.83
C TYR A 411 4.51 24.80 -11.48
N GLU A 412 4.63 26.11 -11.62
CA GLU A 412 5.79 26.79 -12.16
C GLU A 412 6.30 27.82 -11.14
N THR A 413 7.62 27.99 -11.04
CA THR A 413 8.27 29.05 -10.26
C THR A 413 8.82 30.12 -11.19
N SER A 414 8.50 31.38 -10.89
CA SER A 414 8.98 32.56 -11.62
C SER A 414 9.88 33.39 -10.70
N ASP A 415 11.19 33.40 -10.98
CA ASP A 415 12.17 34.00 -10.07
C ASP A 415 12.01 35.53 -9.96
N GLY A 416 11.83 36.21 -11.10
CA GLY A 416 11.69 37.66 -11.18
C GLY A 416 10.35 38.18 -10.67
N SER A 417 9.32 37.33 -10.64
CA SER A 417 7.99 37.71 -10.14
C SER A 417 7.75 37.30 -8.69
N HIS A 418 8.72 36.64 -8.03
CA HIS A 418 8.58 36.11 -6.67
C HIS A 418 7.31 35.26 -6.48
N ARG A 419 7.00 34.40 -7.46
CA ARG A 419 5.72 33.70 -7.55
C ARG A 419 5.87 32.22 -7.88
N VAL A 420 4.91 31.42 -7.38
CA VAL A 420 4.54 30.11 -7.93
C VAL A 420 3.19 30.20 -8.66
N SER A 421 3.12 29.76 -9.91
CA SER A 421 1.88 29.72 -10.70
C SER A 421 1.34 28.29 -10.75
N ALA A 422 0.09 28.08 -10.31
CA ALA A 422 -0.62 26.81 -10.47
C ALA A 422 -1.43 26.85 -11.78
N ILE A 423 -1.27 25.86 -12.65
CA ILE A 423 -1.80 25.85 -14.02
C ILE A 423 -2.57 24.55 -14.26
N TYR A 424 -3.78 24.64 -14.80
CA TYR A 424 -4.57 23.48 -15.19
C TYR A 424 -3.97 22.78 -16.40
N THR A 425 -3.75 21.47 -16.34
CA THR A 425 -3.15 20.73 -17.47
C THR A 425 -4.14 20.44 -18.61
N ALA A 426 -5.45 20.51 -18.33
CA ALA A 426 -6.50 20.22 -19.30
C ALA A 426 -6.58 21.29 -20.39
N ASN A 427 -6.65 22.56 -19.99
CA ASN A 427 -6.83 23.72 -20.87
C ASN A 427 -5.69 24.73 -20.76
N THR A 428 -4.67 24.43 -19.94
CA THR A 428 -3.49 25.29 -19.76
C THR A 428 -3.83 26.71 -19.26
N SER A 429 -4.90 26.86 -18.49
CA SER A 429 -5.26 28.13 -17.83
C SER A 429 -4.62 28.25 -16.45
N ILE A 430 -4.38 29.49 -16.00
CA ILE A 430 -3.89 29.77 -14.64
C ILE A 430 -5.02 29.46 -13.66
N LYS A 431 -4.77 28.55 -12.71
CA LYS A 431 -5.62 28.29 -11.56
C LYS A 431 -5.40 29.33 -10.47
N ALA A 432 -4.14 29.61 -10.14
CA ALA A 432 -3.78 30.53 -9.06
C ALA A 432 -2.36 31.06 -9.23
N ASN A 433 -2.16 32.29 -8.75
CA ASN A 433 -0.86 32.94 -8.62
C ASN A 433 -0.54 33.06 -7.13
N ILE A 434 0.56 32.44 -6.69
CA ILE A 434 0.91 32.27 -5.28
C ILE A 434 2.18 33.09 -5.01
N SER A 435 2.05 34.23 -4.32
CA SER A 435 3.20 35.02 -3.90
C SER A 435 4.06 34.24 -2.90
N VAL A 436 5.33 34.04 -3.21
CA VAL A 436 6.31 33.33 -2.37
C VAL A 436 7.48 34.24 -2.04
N PHE A 437 8.49 33.72 -1.36
CA PHE A 437 9.68 34.48 -0.99
C PHE A 437 10.64 34.68 -2.19
N PRO A 438 11.59 35.63 -2.10
CA PRO A 438 12.38 36.05 -3.24
C PRO A 438 13.20 34.95 -3.93
N GLY A 439 13.20 34.98 -5.27
CA GLY A 439 13.93 34.08 -6.14
C GLY A 439 13.48 32.62 -6.08
N PRO A 440 12.20 32.27 -6.29
CA PRO A 440 11.81 30.86 -6.38
C PRO A 440 12.49 30.17 -7.57
N TYR A 441 13.25 29.11 -7.33
CA TYR A 441 14.12 28.44 -8.31
C TYR A 441 13.56 27.10 -8.79
N SER A 442 13.23 26.21 -7.86
CA SER A 442 12.76 24.85 -8.12
C SER A 442 11.58 24.53 -7.21
N ILE A 443 10.73 23.59 -7.63
CA ILE A 443 9.54 23.18 -6.88
C ILE A 443 9.36 21.66 -6.93
N ALA A 444 8.97 21.08 -5.80
CA ALA A 444 8.60 19.67 -5.69
C ALA A 444 7.25 19.51 -4.98
N ILE A 445 6.47 18.52 -5.38
CA ILE A 445 5.12 18.28 -4.85
C ILE A 445 5.11 16.96 -4.08
N THR A 446 4.50 16.95 -2.90
CA THR A 446 4.43 15.72 -2.09
C THR A 446 3.69 14.63 -2.86
N PRO A 447 4.04 13.35 -2.66
CA PRO A 447 3.41 12.25 -3.40
C PRO A 447 1.88 12.17 -3.23
N ASN A 448 1.37 12.51 -2.05
CA ASN A 448 -0.08 12.63 -1.80
C ASN A 448 -0.73 13.87 -2.44
N GLY A 449 0.05 14.73 -3.09
CA GLY A 449 -0.40 15.93 -3.79
C GLY A 449 -0.84 17.08 -2.88
N LEU A 450 -0.76 16.97 -1.56
CA LEU A 450 -1.34 17.94 -0.60
C LEU A 450 -0.46 19.16 -0.33
N ARG A 451 0.86 19.06 -0.56
CA ARG A 451 1.80 20.16 -0.33
C ARG A 451 2.80 20.27 -1.47
N ALA A 452 3.31 21.47 -1.70
CA ALA A 452 4.48 21.72 -2.54
C ALA A 452 5.54 22.47 -1.75
N TYR A 453 6.80 22.32 -2.14
CA TYR A 453 7.95 22.99 -1.54
C TYR A 453 8.74 23.66 -2.66
N ALA A 454 8.87 24.99 -2.58
CA ALA A 454 9.63 25.78 -3.54
C ALA A 454 10.89 26.35 -2.88
N SER A 455 12.06 26.12 -3.46
CA SER A 455 13.31 26.73 -3.00
C SER A 455 13.39 28.18 -3.45
N ASN A 456 13.77 29.09 -2.55
CA ASN A 456 13.87 30.52 -2.81
C ASN A 456 15.34 30.94 -2.70
N TRP A 457 16.06 30.97 -3.83
CA TRP A 457 17.52 31.11 -3.87
C TRP A 457 17.99 32.45 -3.29
N ALA A 458 17.30 33.55 -3.63
CA ALA A 458 17.59 34.89 -3.13
C ALA A 458 17.11 35.09 -1.68
N GLY A 459 16.04 34.39 -1.30
CA GLY A 459 15.47 34.42 0.05
C GLY A 459 16.10 33.45 1.06
N ASN A 460 17.06 32.61 0.67
CA ASN A 460 17.73 31.61 1.53
C ASN A 460 16.78 30.65 2.26
N THR A 461 15.61 30.40 1.65
CA THR A 461 14.48 29.73 2.29
C THR A 461 13.82 28.70 1.37
N VAL A 462 12.87 27.95 1.92
CA VAL A 462 11.93 27.09 1.21
C VAL A 462 10.51 27.47 1.60
N SER A 463 9.68 27.78 0.61
CA SER A 463 8.25 28.04 0.78
C SER A 463 7.49 26.71 0.78
N MET A 464 6.78 26.38 1.86
CA MET A 464 5.77 25.32 1.83
C MET A 464 4.43 25.89 1.34
N ILE A 465 3.75 25.19 0.43
CA ILE A 465 2.50 25.62 -0.20
C ILE A 465 1.44 24.52 -0.02
N TYR A 466 0.26 24.88 0.46
CA TYR A 466 -0.91 24.00 0.47
C TYR A 466 -1.57 23.99 -0.90
N THR A 467 -1.65 22.83 -1.56
CA THR A 467 -2.14 22.72 -2.95
C THR A 467 -3.67 22.74 -3.06
N ALA A 468 -4.37 22.42 -1.97
CA ALA A 468 -5.83 22.40 -1.94
C ALA A 468 -6.42 23.81 -2.16
N ASN A 469 -5.86 24.80 -1.45
CA ASN A 469 -6.29 26.19 -1.50
C ASN A 469 -5.25 27.14 -2.13
N ASN A 470 -4.10 26.63 -2.57
CA ASN A 470 -2.99 27.39 -3.16
C ASN A 470 -2.46 28.51 -2.25
N THR A 471 -2.34 28.24 -0.95
CA THR A 471 -1.83 29.21 0.04
C THR A 471 -0.41 28.87 0.49
N VAL A 472 0.39 29.89 0.78
CA VAL A 472 1.71 29.71 1.40
C VAL A 472 1.54 29.39 2.88
N GLY A 473 2.23 28.34 3.34
CA GLY A 473 2.34 27.97 4.74
C GLY A 473 3.68 28.40 5.32
N THR A 474 4.40 27.47 5.95
CA THR A 474 5.68 27.74 6.62
C THR A 474 6.77 28.20 5.65
N ASN A 475 7.49 29.26 6.03
CA ASN A 475 8.75 29.65 5.41
C ASN A 475 9.92 29.02 6.17
N ILE A 476 10.74 28.22 5.50
CA ILE A 476 11.74 27.35 6.15
C ILE A 476 13.13 27.84 5.78
N THR A 477 13.93 28.27 6.75
CA THR A 477 15.32 28.71 6.50
C THR A 477 16.23 27.51 6.32
N VAL A 478 16.97 27.42 5.20
CA VAL A 478 17.79 26.23 4.86
C VAL A 478 19.25 26.54 4.54
N GLY A 479 19.62 27.81 4.38
CA GLY A 479 20.97 28.25 4.04
C GLY A 479 21.03 29.04 2.73
N SER A 480 22.24 29.45 2.34
CA SER A 480 22.45 30.39 1.24
C SER A 480 22.35 29.74 -0.14
N ASP A 481 21.60 30.36 -1.07
CA ASP A 481 21.41 29.91 -2.46
C ASP A 481 20.84 28.46 -2.56
N PRO A 482 19.62 28.19 -2.04
CA PRO A 482 18.96 26.90 -2.23
C PRO A 482 18.51 26.73 -3.70
N ARG A 483 18.90 25.61 -4.32
CA ARG A 483 18.61 25.28 -5.72
C ARG A 483 17.65 24.10 -5.87
N GLY A 484 18.10 22.96 -6.38
CA GLY A 484 17.23 21.79 -6.58
C GLY A 484 16.56 21.33 -5.28
N VAL A 485 15.26 21.04 -5.35
CA VAL A 485 14.46 20.49 -4.26
C VAL A 485 13.83 19.17 -4.70
N THR A 486 13.82 18.17 -3.81
CA THR A 486 13.18 16.88 -4.05
C THR A 486 12.53 16.35 -2.78
N ILE A 487 11.56 15.45 -2.93
CA ILE A 487 10.78 14.88 -1.83
C ILE A 487 10.93 13.37 -1.88
N THR A 488 11.13 12.74 -0.72
CA THR A 488 11.18 11.28 -0.64
C THR A 488 9.85 10.67 -1.10
N PRO A 489 9.84 9.48 -1.74
CA PRO A 489 8.59 8.88 -2.20
C PRO A 489 7.56 8.57 -1.11
N ASN A 490 7.99 8.41 0.15
CA ASN A 490 7.09 8.27 1.28
C ASN A 490 6.51 9.63 1.77
N GLY A 491 6.92 10.74 1.17
CA GLY A 491 6.49 12.10 1.49
C GLY A 491 7.00 12.65 2.82
N LYS A 492 7.89 11.95 3.54
CA LYS A 492 8.29 12.30 4.91
C LYS A 492 9.44 13.31 4.99
N ARG A 493 10.25 13.45 3.93
CA ARG A 493 11.43 14.32 3.91
C ARG A 493 11.53 15.09 2.61
N VAL A 494 11.99 16.34 2.71
CA VAL A 494 12.41 17.18 1.60
C VAL A 494 13.92 17.34 1.67
N TYR A 495 14.61 17.20 0.55
CA TYR A 495 16.05 17.46 0.43
C TYR A 495 16.28 18.63 -0.51
N VAL A 496 17.15 19.55 -0.12
CA VAL A 496 17.41 20.80 -0.81
C VAL A 496 18.91 20.98 -0.99
N ALA A 497 19.35 21.20 -2.23
CA ALA A 497 20.73 21.51 -2.52
C ALA A 497 21.04 22.96 -2.14
N ILE A 498 22.00 23.18 -1.24
CA ILE A 498 22.41 24.51 -0.77
C ILE A 498 23.73 24.85 -1.44
N TYR A 499 23.63 25.54 -2.58
CA TYR A 499 24.71 25.67 -3.55
C TYR A 499 25.96 26.34 -2.97
N SER A 500 25.80 27.47 -2.28
CA SER A 500 26.94 28.23 -1.73
C SER A 500 27.54 27.60 -0.47
N LYS A 501 26.92 26.56 0.10
CA LYS A 501 27.36 25.93 1.35
C LYS A 501 27.86 24.50 1.19
N ASN A 502 27.87 23.96 -0.04
CA ASN A 502 28.33 22.60 -0.33
C ASN A 502 27.65 21.54 0.55
N LEU A 503 26.35 21.70 0.78
CA LEU A 503 25.57 20.78 1.61
C LEU A 503 24.17 20.54 1.03
N ILE A 504 23.55 19.44 1.47
CA ILE A 504 22.12 19.20 1.32
C ILE A 504 21.44 19.45 2.67
N SER A 505 20.45 20.34 2.67
CA SER A 505 19.56 20.55 3.81
C SER A 505 18.38 19.58 3.74
N MET A 506 18.05 18.97 4.87
CA MET A 506 16.91 18.04 5.00
C MET A 506 15.81 18.67 5.85
N ILE A 507 14.57 18.58 5.39
CA ILE A 507 13.38 19.09 6.09
C ILE A 507 12.45 17.92 6.37
N TYR A 508 11.96 17.80 7.60
CA TYR A 508 10.88 16.88 7.95
C TYR A 508 9.52 17.47 7.56
N THR A 509 8.73 16.76 6.76
CA THR A 509 7.42 17.28 6.31
C THR A 509 6.35 17.22 7.40
N ALA A 510 6.55 16.44 8.46
CA ALA A 510 5.59 16.31 9.56
C ALA A 510 5.40 17.64 10.31
N ASN A 511 6.49 18.38 10.51
CA ASN A 511 6.57 19.58 11.33
C ASN A 511 7.34 20.74 10.66
N ASN A 512 7.81 20.57 9.42
CA ASN A 512 8.57 21.56 8.65
C ASN A 512 9.90 21.99 9.29
N THR A 513 10.48 21.18 10.18
CA THR A 513 11.78 21.49 10.81
C THR A 513 12.95 21.00 9.97
N VAL A 514 14.03 21.76 9.94
CA VAL A 514 15.31 21.35 9.35
C VAL A 514 16.00 20.34 10.26
N GLY A 515 16.44 19.22 9.69
CA GLY A 515 17.23 18.19 10.37
C GLY A 515 18.72 18.34 10.08
N THR A 516 19.45 17.23 10.21
CA THR A 516 20.90 17.22 9.98
C THR A 516 21.24 17.45 8.51
N ASN A 517 22.13 18.41 8.26
CA ASN A 517 22.68 18.69 6.94
C ASN A 517 23.69 17.61 6.50
N ILE A 518 23.82 17.42 5.19
CA ILE A 518 24.74 16.46 4.59
C ILE A 518 25.78 17.24 3.77
N THR A 519 27.04 17.23 4.20
CA THR A 519 28.12 17.85 3.42
C THR A 519 28.36 17.07 2.14
N VAL A 520 28.46 17.76 1.01
CA VAL A 520 28.65 17.19 -0.33
C VAL A 520 29.75 17.93 -1.09
N GLY A 521 29.96 17.60 -2.36
CA GLY A 521 30.88 18.26 -3.27
C GLY A 521 30.52 19.73 -3.53
N SER A 522 31.39 20.39 -4.31
CA SER A 522 31.30 21.84 -4.52
C SER A 522 30.16 22.23 -5.47
N GLY A 523 29.32 23.17 -5.03
CA GLY A 523 28.19 23.69 -5.79
C GLY A 523 27.12 22.64 -6.09
N PRO A 524 26.48 22.01 -5.08
CA PRO A 524 25.40 21.08 -5.33
C PRO A 524 24.26 21.78 -6.06
N GLN A 525 23.93 21.31 -7.27
CA GLN A 525 23.01 21.99 -8.18
C GLN A 525 21.61 21.38 -8.13
N TRP A 526 21.55 20.06 -8.22
CA TRP A 526 20.31 19.30 -8.27
C TRP A 526 20.41 18.05 -7.43
N VAL A 527 19.26 17.60 -6.95
CA VAL A 527 19.13 16.41 -6.11
C VAL A 527 17.92 15.60 -6.57
N ALA A 528 18.07 14.29 -6.64
CA ALA A 528 16.99 13.36 -6.97
C ALA A 528 17.00 12.20 -5.99
N VAL A 529 15.82 11.82 -5.50
CA VAL A 529 15.62 10.65 -4.65
C VAL A 529 14.80 9.63 -5.41
N GLY A 530 15.23 8.37 -5.38
CA GLY A 530 14.52 7.29 -6.04
C GLY A 530 14.79 5.95 -5.39
N ASN A 531 13.96 4.97 -5.75
CA ASN A 531 14.30 3.60 -5.44
C ASN A 531 15.32 3.10 -6.44
N ILE A 532 16.23 2.29 -5.94
CA ILE A 532 17.32 1.76 -6.73
C ILE A 532 17.42 0.30 -6.40
N ASN A 533 17.24 -0.54 -7.41
CA ASN A 533 17.52 -1.95 -7.27
C ASN A 533 19.02 -2.10 -7.05
N GLY A 534 19.44 -2.13 -5.79
CA GLY A 534 20.66 -2.82 -5.41
C GLY A 534 20.38 -4.30 -5.61
N GLY A 535 21.12 -4.92 -6.54
CA GLY A 535 21.02 -6.34 -6.83
C GLY A 535 20.96 -7.15 -5.54
N GLY A 536 19.97 -8.03 -5.50
CA GLY A 536 19.83 -9.15 -4.59
C GLY A 536 19.35 -10.31 -5.44
#